data_AF-A0A443SFF5-F1
#
_entry.id   AF-A0A443SFF5-F1
#
_cell.length_a   1.000
_cell.length_b   1.000
_cell.length_c   1.000
_cell.angle_alpha   90.00
_cell.angle_beta   90.00
_cell.angle_gamma   90.00
#
_symmetry.space_group_name_H-M   'P 1'
#
loop_
_entity.id
_entity.type
_entity.pdbx_description
1 polymer ?
#
loop_
_entity_poly.entity_id
_entity_poly.type
_entity_poly.pdbx_seq_one_letter_code
_entity_poly.pdbx_strand_id
1 'polypeptide(L)'
;KSTVYKNISVHSEFTNVHSDIHLYYETKLPTVACKSGRTLVVTLRCSPSATQEPILSTPKQCPDGTCDGCNFHILVQTKQACRVCKDTDYETVVTECINGMQEIHYINPKACILPHNRNSKLEKRVCSVIPRQVQYGIMIVSFFGILLMALVFHFWKKNRR
;
A
#
# COMPACT_ATOMS: atom_id res chain seq x y z
N LYS A 1 -3.86 5.59 20.14
CA LYS A 1 -3.33 6.93 19.77
C LYS A 1 -4.07 7.97 20.60
N SER A 2 -3.37 8.90 21.25
CA SER A 2 -4.02 9.89 22.11
C SER A 2 -4.59 11.03 21.26
N THR A 3 -5.90 11.25 21.33
CA THR A 3 -6.61 12.43 20.77
C THR A 3 -6.59 13.62 21.74
N VAL A 4 -5.86 13.47 22.84
CA VAL A 4 -5.69 14.47 23.89
C VAL A 4 -4.21 14.64 24.15
N TYR A 5 -3.75 15.89 24.18
CA TYR A 5 -2.41 16.25 24.62
C TYR A 5 -2.51 17.37 25.64
N LYS A 6 -2.01 17.11 26.87
CA LYS A 6 -2.26 17.95 28.05
C LYS A 6 -3.76 18.15 28.26
N ASN A 7 -4.26 19.38 28.07
CA ASN A 7 -5.67 19.74 28.20
C ASN A 7 -6.32 20.11 26.86
N ILE A 8 -5.69 19.76 25.74
CA ILE A 8 -6.16 20.08 24.39
C ILE A 8 -6.65 18.78 23.75
N SER A 9 -7.92 18.76 23.34
CA SER A 9 -8.55 17.63 22.67
C SER A 9 -8.81 17.93 21.20
N VAL A 10 -8.66 16.92 20.36
CA VAL A 10 -9.13 16.96 18.96
C VAL A 10 -10.65 17.00 18.95
N HIS A 11 -11.24 17.78 18.05
CA HIS A 11 -12.70 17.82 17.84
C HIS A 11 -13.23 16.42 17.44
N SER A 12 -14.41 16.04 17.94
CA SER A 12 -14.99 14.70 17.76
C SER A 12 -15.16 14.29 16.29
N GLU A 13 -15.43 15.23 15.39
CA GLU A 13 -15.51 14.98 13.95
C GLU A 13 -14.18 14.53 13.32
N PHE A 14 -13.05 14.84 13.97
CA PHE A 14 -11.70 14.54 13.48
C PHE A 14 -11.03 13.36 14.21
N THR A 15 -11.70 12.71 15.17
CA THR A 15 -11.12 11.60 15.95
C THR A 15 -11.25 10.22 15.29
N ASN A 16 -12.11 10.06 14.28
CA ASN A 16 -12.54 8.75 13.78
C ASN A 16 -11.60 8.10 12.76
N VAL A 17 -10.44 8.69 12.45
CA VAL A 17 -9.54 8.19 11.40
C VAL A 17 -8.19 7.78 11.97
N HIS A 18 -7.85 6.49 11.81
CA HIS A 18 -6.67 5.88 12.44
C HIS A 18 -5.30 6.41 11.95
N SER A 19 -5.26 7.04 10.78
CA SER A 19 -4.03 7.55 10.14
C SER A 19 -3.83 9.06 10.24
N ASP A 20 -4.71 9.79 10.93
CA ASP A 20 -4.55 11.23 11.05
C ASP A 20 -3.37 11.60 11.97
N ILE A 21 -2.75 12.75 11.68
CA ILE A 21 -1.67 13.37 12.45
C ILE A 21 -2.24 14.63 13.08
N HIS A 22 -2.12 14.78 14.39
CA HIS A 22 -2.62 15.95 15.10
C HIS A 22 -1.45 16.79 15.61
N LEU A 23 -1.44 18.06 15.21
CA LEU A 23 -0.50 19.07 15.69
C LEU A 23 -1.23 19.98 16.67
N TYR A 24 -0.66 20.14 17.86
CA TYR A 24 -1.25 20.91 18.95
C TYR A 24 -0.44 22.19 19.16
N TYR A 25 -1.10 23.32 19.01
CA TYR A 25 -0.54 24.65 19.24
C TYR A 25 -1.29 25.32 20.40
N GLU A 26 -0.56 26.01 21.26
CA GLU A 26 -1.11 26.69 22.43
C GLU A 26 -0.43 28.05 22.57
N THR A 27 -1.22 29.11 22.77
CA THR A 27 -0.73 30.40 23.23
C THR A 27 -1.32 30.68 24.59
N LYS A 28 -0.45 31.00 25.55
CA LYS A 28 -0.85 31.33 26.93
C LYS A 28 -1.21 32.81 27.13
N LEU A 29 -1.26 33.60 26.05
CA LEU A 29 -1.57 35.02 26.13
C LEU A 29 -3.07 35.21 26.41
N PRO A 30 -3.46 35.69 27.60
CA PRO A 30 -4.86 35.89 27.93
C PRO A 30 -5.44 37.03 27.11
N THR A 31 -6.72 36.92 26.78
CA THR A 31 -7.51 38.01 26.20
C THR A 31 -8.80 38.18 26.98
N VAL A 32 -9.54 39.27 26.71
CA VAL A 32 -10.83 39.54 27.35
C VAL A 32 -11.80 38.35 27.21
N ALA A 33 -11.79 37.67 26.05
CA ALA A 33 -12.61 36.49 25.81
C ALA A 33 -11.98 35.19 26.34
N CYS A 34 -10.66 35.02 26.18
CA CYS A 34 -9.97 33.78 26.50
C CYS A 34 -8.93 33.99 27.63
N LYS A 35 -9.35 33.80 28.88
CA LYS A 35 -8.50 34.01 30.07
C LYS A 35 -7.33 33.03 30.17
N SER A 36 -7.47 31.84 29.62
CA SER A 36 -6.44 30.79 29.63
C SER A 36 -5.58 30.78 28.36
N GLY A 37 -5.76 31.77 27.48
CA GLY A 37 -5.15 31.78 26.15
C GLY A 37 -5.95 31.02 25.11
N ARG A 38 -5.33 30.68 23.97
CA ARG A 38 -5.99 30.03 22.83
C ARG A 38 -5.26 28.76 22.42
N THR A 39 -6.00 27.82 21.86
CA THR A 39 -5.45 26.57 21.33
C THR A 39 -5.83 26.42 19.86
N LEU A 40 -4.97 25.75 19.10
CA LEU A 40 -5.22 25.37 17.73
C LEU A 40 -4.79 23.93 17.53
N VAL A 41 -5.71 23.11 17.02
CA VAL A 41 -5.44 21.73 16.62
C VAL A 41 -5.51 21.64 15.11
N VAL A 42 -4.38 21.38 14.48
CA VAL A 42 -4.30 21.09 13.04
C VAL A 42 -4.28 19.59 12.86
N THR A 43 -5.32 19.05 12.22
CA THR A 43 -5.42 17.63 11.88
C THR A 43 -5.02 17.44 10.43
N LEU A 44 -3.90 16.78 10.18
CA LEU A 44 -3.47 16.39 8.86
C LEU A 44 -4.05 15.02 8.50
N ARG A 45 -4.76 14.96 7.37
CA ARG A 45 -5.35 13.74 6.84
C ARG A 45 -4.74 13.40 5.50
N CYS A 46 -4.32 12.14 5.36
CA CYS A 46 -3.83 11.62 4.08
C CYS A 46 -4.95 11.64 3.03
N SER A 47 -4.69 12.32 1.92
CA SER A 47 -5.52 12.27 0.72
C SER A 47 -4.63 11.97 -0.49
N PRO A 48 -4.50 10.70 -0.90
CA PRO A 48 -3.61 10.31 -2.00
C PRO A 48 -4.09 10.81 -3.35
N SER A 49 -5.39 11.16 -3.47
CA SER A 49 -5.98 11.77 -4.66
C SER A 49 -5.93 13.30 -4.67
N ALA A 50 -5.53 13.94 -3.57
CA ALA A 50 -5.45 15.40 -3.52
C ALA A 50 -4.48 15.93 -4.58
N THR A 51 -4.81 17.07 -5.19
CA THR A 51 -3.86 17.80 -6.05
C THR A 51 -2.70 18.35 -5.21
N GLN A 52 -1.82 19.16 -5.81
CA GLN A 52 -0.65 19.69 -5.12
C GLN A 52 -1.03 20.66 -3.98
N GLU A 53 -2.23 21.24 -4.03
CA GLU A 53 -2.75 22.14 -3.01
C GLU A 53 -3.50 21.40 -1.90
N PRO A 54 -3.31 21.79 -0.62
CA PRO A 54 -4.02 21.21 0.51
C PRO A 54 -5.49 21.68 0.54
N ILE A 55 -6.41 20.77 0.86
CA ILE A 55 -7.82 21.10 1.08
C ILE A 55 -8.04 21.35 2.57
N LEU A 56 -8.51 22.55 2.92
CA LEU A 56 -8.85 22.90 4.29
C LEU A 56 -10.33 22.68 4.56
N SER A 57 -10.65 22.21 5.76
CA SER A 57 -12.04 22.05 6.22
C SER A 57 -12.13 22.29 7.72
N THR A 58 -13.23 22.89 8.15
CA THR A 58 -13.58 23.07 9.56
C THR A 58 -14.62 22.03 9.98
N PRO A 59 -14.80 21.78 11.29
CA PRO A 59 -15.89 20.92 11.76
C PRO A 59 -17.24 21.47 11.30
N LYS A 60 -18.18 20.61 10.91
CA LYS A 60 -19.50 21.03 10.46
C LYS A 60 -20.29 21.71 11.58
N GLN A 61 -20.09 21.26 12.82
CA GLN A 61 -20.69 21.86 14.00
C GLN A 61 -20.14 23.27 14.30
N CYS A 62 -18.93 23.57 13.81
CA CYS A 62 -18.20 24.80 14.13
C CYS A 62 -17.57 25.36 12.84
N PRO A 63 -18.38 26.00 11.97
CA PRO A 63 -17.97 26.40 10.62
C PRO A 63 -16.81 27.41 10.62
N ASP A 64 -16.71 28.24 11.66
CA ASP A 64 -15.61 29.19 11.85
C ASP A 64 -14.32 28.51 12.37
N GLY A 65 -14.31 27.18 12.46
CA GLY A 65 -13.19 26.40 13.01
C GLY A 65 -13.11 26.44 14.52
N THR A 66 -14.02 27.12 15.21
CA THR A 66 -14.10 27.19 16.67
C THR A 66 -15.56 27.25 17.11
N CYS A 67 -15.85 26.65 18.25
CA CYS A 67 -17.19 26.63 18.84
C CYS A 67 -17.32 27.61 20.02
N ASP A 68 -16.19 27.99 20.63
CA ASP A 68 -16.11 28.79 21.86
C ASP A 68 -15.23 30.04 21.71
N GLY A 69 -14.61 30.24 20.55
CA GLY A 69 -13.73 31.38 20.26
C GLY A 69 -12.31 31.26 20.84
N CYS A 70 -12.00 30.18 21.54
CA CYS A 70 -10.71 29.97 22.21
C CYS A 70 -10.00 28.70 21.72
N ASN A 71 -10.75 27.68 21.32
CA ASN A 71 -10.23 26.41 20.81
C ASN A 71 -10.54 26.28 19.32
N PHE A 72 -9.50 26.23 18.50
CA PHE A 72 -9.60 26.17 17.05
C PHE A 72 -9.23 24.79 16.52
N HIS A 73 -9.93 24.35 15.47
CA HIS A 73 -9.79 23.05 14.85
C HIS A 73 -9.84 23.19 13.34
N ILE A 74 -8.81 22.67 12.67
CA ILE A 74 -8.70 22.70 11.21
C ILE A 74 -8.28 21.32 10.73
N LEU A 75 -8.99 20.78 9.74
CA LEU A 75 -8.61 19.60 8.99
C LEU A 75 -7.90 20.04 7.71
N VAL A 76 -6.72 19.48 7.47
CA VAL A 76 -5.93 19.70 6.26
C VAL A 76 -5.76 18.37 5.55
N GLN A 77 -6.37 18.22 4.39
CA GLN A 77 -6.22 17.04 3.56
C GLN A 77 -5.12 17.30 2.53
N THR A 78 -4.05 16.50 2.59
CA THR A 78 -2.91 16.62 1.68
C THR A 78 -2.27 15.27 1.39
N LYS A 79 -1.64 15.15 0.22
CA LYS A 79 -0.76 14.03 -0.12
C LYS A 79 0.44 13.92 0.83
N GLN A 80 0.92 15.04 1.37
CA GLN A 80 2.11 15.07 2.25
C GLN A 80 1.86 14.42 3.61
N ALA A 81 0.60 14.29 4.03
CA ALA A 81 0.21 13.59 5.25
C ALA A 81 0.19 12.06 5.07
N CYS A 82 0.34 11.56 3.84
CA CYS A 82 0.37 10.14 3.55
C CYS A 82 1.75 9.54 3.84
N ARG A 83 1.76 8.31 4.33
CA ARG A 83 2.99 7.51 4.40
C ARG A 83 3.49 7.18 3.01
N VAL A 84 4.80 6.92 2.90
CA VAL A 84 5.40 6.30 1.72
C VAL A 84 5.05 4.81 1.70
N CYS A 85 4.68 4.28 0.53
CA CYS A 85 4.36 2.86 0.38
C CYS A 85 5.59 1.96 0.64
N LYS A 86 5.37 0.88 1.40
CA LYS A 86 6.31 -0.24 1.55
C LYS A 86 6.01 -1.34 0.52
N ASP A 87 6.95 -2.26 0.33
CA ASP A 87 6.77 -3.40 -0.59
C ASP A 87 5.53 -4.25 -0.29
N THR A 88 5.19 -4.38 0.99
CA THR A 88 4.00 -5.10 1.45
C THR A 88 2.69 -4.40 1.12
N ASP A 89 2.71 -3.12 0.77
CA ASP A 89 1.50 -2.36 0.48
C ASP A 89 1.06 -2.51 -0.98
N TYR A 90 1.88 -3.08 -1.85
CA TYR A 90 1.55 -3.24 -3.26
C TYR A 90 0.83 -4.56 -3.52
N GLU A 91 -0.25 -4.49 -4.31
CA GLU A 91 -0.81 -5.67 -4.95
C GLU A 91 -0.02 -5.93 -6.23
N THR A 92 0.57 -7.12 -6.32
CA THR A 92 1.33 -7.55 -7.50
C THR A 92 0.44 -8.35 -8.44
N VAL A 93 0.33 -7.90 -9.69
CA VAL A 93 -0.24 -8.71 -10.77
C VAL A 93 0.92 -9.33 -11.53
N VAL A 94 0.98 -10.65 -11.47
CA VAL A 94 2.01 -11.44 -12.13
C VAL A 94 1.47 -11.88 -13.49
N THR A 95 2.14 -11.49 -14.58
CA THR A 95 1.73 -11.87 -15.94
C THR A 95 2.22 -13.27 -16.32
N GLU A 96 1.86 -13.74 -17.51
CA GLU A 96 2.35 -15.00 -18.05
C GLU A 96 3.85 -14.95 -18.34
N CYS A 97 4.49 -16.13 -18.28
CA CYS A 97 5.90 -16.26 -18.63
C CYS A 97 6.04 -16.31 -20.16
N ILE A 98 6.54 -15.23 -20.76
CA ILE A 98 6.76 -15.13 -22.21
C ILE A 98 8.26 -15.11 -22.47
N ASN A 99 8.76 -16.06 -23.27
CA ASN A 99 10.18 -16.17 -23.61
C ASN A 99 11.14 -16.20 -22.40
N GLY A 100 10.71 -16.81 -21.30
CA GLY A 100 11.50 -16.89 -20.06
C GLY A 100 11.54 -15.59 -19.24
N MET A 101 10.74 -14.59 -19.60
CA MET A 101 10.55 -13.36 -18.84
C MET A 101 9.10 -13.22 -18.38
N GLN A 102 8.94 -12.72 -17.16
CA GLN A 102 7.66 -12.45 -16.52
C GLN A 102 7.63 -10.99 -16.05
N GLU A 103 6.54 -10.29 -16.34
CA GLU A 103 6.35 -8.91 -15.90
C GLU A 103 5.48 -8.88 -14.63
N ILE A 104 5.96 -8.16 -13.62
CA ILE A 104 5.25 -7.99 -12.35
C ILE A 104 4.77 -6.54 -12.31
N HIS A 105 3.45 -6.37 -12.33
CA HIS A 105 2.80 -5.07 -12.24
C HIS A 105 2.45 -4.74 -10.79
N TYR A 106 2.95 -3.61 -10.30
CA TYR A 106 2.63 -3.12 -8.96
C TYR A 106 1.46 -2.15 -9.04
N ILE A 107 0.32 -2.56 -8.48
CA ILE A 107 -0.86 -1.69 -8.34
C ILE A 107 -0.68 -0.84 -7.10
N ASN A 108 -0.89 0.46 -7.26
CA ASN A 108 -0.76 1.40 -6.15
C ASN A 108 -1.86 1.17 -5.11
N PRO A 109 -1.49 0.94 -3.84
CA PRO A 109 -2.45 0.94 -2.75
C PRO A 109 -3.11 2.31 -2.61
N LYS A 110 -4.42 2.30 -2.35
CA LYS A 110 -5.25 3.51 -2.17
C LYS A 110 -4.86 4.37 -0.95
N ALA A 111 -3.90 3.96 -0.12
CA ALA A 111 -3.65 4.54 1.20
C ALA A 111 -2.22 5.09 1.41
N CYS A 112 -1.38 5.15 0.38
CA CYS A 112 -0.04 5.72 0.49
C CYS A 112 0.45 6.37 -0.81
N ILE A 113 1.53 7.13 -0.70
CA ILE A 113 2.17 7.83 -1.83
C ILE A 113 3.42 7.08 -2.29
N LEU A 114 3.74 7.21 -3.57
CA LEU A 114 4.85 6.49 -4.17
C LEU A 114 6.16 7.19 -3.84
N PRO A 115 7.25 6.45 -3.64
CA PRO A 115 8.57 7.06 -3.54
C PRO A 115 8.89 7.80 -4.85
N HIS A 116 9.45 9.01 -4.73
CA HIS A 116 9.82 9.84 -5.89
C HIS A 116 10.78 9.14 -6.86
N ASN A 117 11.52 8.12 -6.40
CA ASN A 117 12.51 7.37 -7.17
C ASN A 117 12.03 5.99 -7.66
N ARG A 118 10.75 5.62 -7.44
CA ARG A 118 10.21 4.32 -7.88
C ARG A 118 9.31 4.51 -9.10
N ASN A 119 9.94 4.65 -10.26
CA ASN A 119 9.24 4.77 -11.55
C ASN A 119 8.71 3.44 -12.06
N SER A 120 9.25 2.32 -11.58
CA SER A 120 8.93 1.00 -12.13
C SER A 120 7.71 0.39 -11.43
N LYS A 121 6.54 0.68 -11.99
CA LYS A 121 5.36 -0.20 -11.84
C LYS A 121 5.57 -1.59 -12.45
N LEU A 122 6.72 -1.83 -13.09
CA LEU A 122 7.06 -3.00 -13.88
C LEU A 122 8.40 -3.58 -13.42
N GLU A 123 8.39 -4.73 -12.77
CA GLU A 123 9.61 -5.52 -12.52
C GLU A 123 9.65 -6.71 -13.48
N LYS A 124 10.82 -7.01 -14.04
CA LYS A 124 11.02 -8.17 -14.93
C LYS A 124 11.75 -9.27 -14.18
N ARG A 125 11.14 -10.45 -14.11
CA ARG A 125 11.73 -11.63 -13.46
C ARG A 125 11.94 -12.75 -14.47
N VAL A 126 13.04 -13.48 -14.33
CA VAL A 126 13.27 -14.71 -15.10
C VAL A 126 12.32 -15.79 -14.62
N CYS A 127 11.62 -16.43 -15.56
CA CYS A 127 10.64 -17.46 -15.30
C CYS A 127 10.87 -18.66 -16.24
N SER A 128 10.26 -19.80 -15.90
CA SER A 128 10.24 -20.98 -16.77
C SER A 128 8.80 -21.33 -17.10
N VAL A 129 8.50 -21.48 -18.39
CA VAL A 129 7.16 -21.84 -18.89
C VAL A 129 6.80 -23.28 -18.50
N ILE A 130 7.81 -24.13 -18.31
CA ILE A 130 7.62 -25.54 -17.92
C ILE A 130 7.92 -25.67 -16.43
N PRO A 131 6.94 -26.08 -15.60
CA PRO A 131 7.21 -26.35 -14.21
C PRO A 131 8.16 -27.55 -14.10
N ARG A 132 9.15 -27.47 -13.20
CA ARG A 132 10.18 -28.50 -13.03
C ARG A 132 9.61 -29.92 -12.88
N GLN A 133 8.42 -30.05 -12.27
CA GLN A 133 7.70 -31.32 -12.12
C GLN A 133 7.38 -31.98 -13.47
N VAL A 134 6.92 -31.20 -14.46
CA VAL A 134 6.59 -31.69 -15.80
C VAL A 134 7.86 -32.07 -16.57
N GLN A 135 8.93 -31.30 -16.39
CA GLN A 135 10.22 -31.61 -17.01
C GLN A 135 10.75 -32.99 -16.57
N TYR A 136 10.68 -33.31 -15.27
CA TYR A 136 11.03 -34.65 -14.79
C TYR A 136 10.07 -35.73 -15.31
N GLY A 137 8.77 -35.42 -15.44
CA GLY A 137 7.79 -36.32 -16.04
C GLY A 137 8.16 -36.73 -17.47
N ILE A 138 8.55 -35.77 -18.32
CA ILE A 138 8.96 -36.04 -19.71
C ILE A 138 10.19 -36.95 -19.75
N MET A 139 11.18 -36.71 -18.88
CA MET A 139 12.38 -37.54 -18.80
C MET A 139 12.07 -38.98 -18.40
N ILE A 140 11.22 -39.17 -17.39
CA ILE A 140 10.83 -40.50 -16.90
C ILE A 140 10.06 -41.26 -17.98
N VAL A 141 9.06 -40.62 -18.61
CA VAL A 141 8.26 -41.24 -19.68
C VAL A 141 9.13 -41.61 -20.88
N SER A 142 10.04 -40.73 -21.28
CA SER A 142 10.98 -41.00 -22.38
C SER A 142 11.88 -42.21 -22.06
N PHE A 143 12.41 -42.29 -20.84
CA PHE A 143 13.24 -43.41 -20.41
C PHE A 143 12.48 -44.74 -20.45
N PHE A 144 11.27 -44.80 -19.89
CA PHE A 144 10.44 -46.00 -19.95
C PHE A 144 10.04 -46.37 -21.38
N GLY A 145 9.75 -45.38 -22.23
CA GLY A 145 9.45 -45.61 -23.65
C GLY A 145 10.61 -46.29 -24.39
N ILE A 146 11.84 -45.82 -24.18
CA ILE A 146 13.05 -46.42 -24.77
C ILE A 146 13.28 -47.83 -24.24
N LEU A 147 13.10 -48.05 -22.93
CA LEU A 147 13.28 -49.35 -22.29
C LEU A 147 12.27 -50.37 -22.82
N LEU A 148 10.99 -49.99 -22.94
CA LEU A 148 9.95 -50.84 -23.51
C LEU A 148 10.24 -51.18 -24.98
N MET A 149 10.68 -50.19 -25.77
CA MET A 149 11.05 -50.41 -27.17
C MET A 149 12.21 -51.40 -27.28
N ALA A 150 13.25 -51.26 -26.46
CA ALA A 150 14.39 -52.19 -26.43
C ALA A 150 13.97 -53.62 -26.04
N LEU A 151 13.06 -53.77 -25.08
CA LEU A 151 12.51 -55.08 -24.70
C LEU A 151 11.71 -55.71 -25.83
N VAL A 152 10.87 -54.95 -26.53
CA VAL A 152 10.13 -55.45 -27.70
C VAL A 152 11.09 -55.91 -28.79
N PHE A 153 12.12 -55.13 -29.12
CA PHE A 153 13.14 -55.54 -30.08
C PHE A 153 13.90 -56.79 -29.63
N HIS A 154 14.25 -56.86 -28.34
CA HIS A 154 14.93 -58.02 -27.77
C HIS A 154 14.06 -59.28 -27.85
N PHE A 155 12.79 -59.21 -27.47
CA PHE A 155 11.86 -60.34 -27.57
C PHE A 155 11.59 -60.73 -29.01
N TRP A 156 11.40 -59.76 -29.91
CA TRP A 156 11.22 -60.04 -31.32
C TRP A 156 12.43 -60.76 -31.92
N LYS A 157 13.65 -60.30 -31.60
CA LYS A 157 14.89 -60.96 -32.02
C LYS A 157 15.04 -62.36 -31.42
N LYS A 158 14.62 -62.55 -30.17
CA LYS A 158 14.71 -63.84 -29.46
C LYS A 158 13.67 -64.86 -29.98
N ASN A 159 12.47 -64.41 -30.33
CA ASN A 159 11.37 -65.24 -30.83
C ASN A 159 11.47 -65.57 -32.32
N ARG A 160 12.38 -64.90 -33.05
CA ARG A 160 12.67 -65.16 -34.47
C ARG A 160 13.84 -66.14 -34.68
N ARG A 161 14.29 -66.80 -33.60
CA ARG A 161 15.18 -67.97 -33.65
C ARG A 161 14.37 -69.25 -33.57
#